data_AF-A0A2J4YSE3-F1
#
_entry.id   AF-A0A2J4YSE3-F1
#
_cell.length_a   1.000
_cell.length_b   1.000
_cell.length_c   1.000
_cell.angle_alpha   90.00
_cell.angle_beta   90.00
_cell.angle_gamma   90.00
#
_symmetry.space_group_name_H-M   'P 1'
#
loop_
_entity.id
_entity.type
_entity.pdbx_description
1 polymer ?
#
loop_
_entity_poly.entity_id
_entity_poly.type
_entity_poly.pdbx_seq_one_letter_code
_entity_poly.pdbx_strand_id
1 'polypeptide(L)'
;MQATATTLDNAQDTVPVNSRNKVVVASLIGTAIEFFDFYIYATAAVIVFPHIFFPQGDPAAATLQSLATFAIAFIARPIGSAVFGHFGDRVGRKATLVASLLTMGISTVVIGLLPGYETIGIMAPVLLALARFGQGLGLGGEWGGAALLATENAPPRKRALYGSFPQLG
;
A
#
# COMPACT_ATOMS: atom_id res chain seq x y z
N MET A 1 -60.81 25.26 -5.42
CA MET A 1 -60.03 25.35 -4.17
C MET A 1 -59.44 23.98 -3.88
N GLN A 2 -58.11 23.94 -3.65
CA GLN A 2 -57.27 22.89 -3.05
C GLN A 2 -57.14 21.55 -3.84
N ALA A 3 -56.10 21.32 -4.64
CA ALA A 3 -54.63 21.27 -4.42
C ALA A 3 -54.14 19.94 -3.79
N THR A 4 -53.85 19.00 -4.69
CA THR A 4 -52.72 18.05 -4.76
C THR A 4 -52.07 17.61 -3.45
N ALA A 5 -52.25 16.33 -3.11
CA ALA A 5 -51.50 15.62 -2.08
C ALA A 5 -50.03 15.49 -2.49
N THR A 6 -49.14 16.24 -1.83
CA THR A 6 -47.69 16.10 -1.94
C THR A 6 -47.25 14.89 -1.12
N THR A 7 -47.01 13.76 -1.78
CA THR A 7 -46.24 12.65 -1.20
C THR A 7 -44.81 13.13 -0.98
N LEU A 8 -44.45 13.43 0.27
CA LEU A 8 -43.06 13.67 0.65
C LEU A 8 -42.32 12.35 0.47
N ASP A 9 -41.59 12.25 -0.63
CA ASP A 9 -40.66 11.19 -0.94
C ASP A 9 -39.62 11.16 0.18
N ASN A 10 -39.71 10.13 1.02
CA ASN A 10 -38.84 9.92 2.16
C ASN A 10 -37.53 9.41 1.59
N ALA A 11 -36.70 10.34 1.09
CA ALA A 11 -35.32 10.07 0.71
C ALA A 11 -34.62 9.57 1.97
N GLN A 12 -34.56 8.24 2.11
CA GLN A 12 -33.79 7.57 3.13
C GLN A 12 -32.33 8.01 2.93
N ASP A 13 -31.91 8.99 3.72
CA ASP A 13 -30.51 9.32 3.92
C ASP A 13 -29.84 8.07 4.46
N THR A 14 -29.27 7.26 3.56
CA THR A 14 -28.44 6.13 3.92
C THR A 14 -27.19 6.70 4.60
N VAL A 15 -27.24 6.80 5.92
CA VAL A 15 -26.10 7.20 6.74
C VAL A 15 -24.93 6.31 6.33
N PRO A 16 -23.84 6.87 5.77
CA PRO A 16 -22.71 6.06 5.33
C PRO A 16 -22.18 5.31 6.56
N VAL A 17 -22.06 3.98 6.43
CA VAL A 17 -21.70 3.01 7.49
C VAL A 17 -20.36 3.34 8.18
N ASN A 18 -19.58 4.27 7.62
CA ASN A 18 -18.37 4.80 8.23
C ASN A 18 -18.31 6.33 8.08
N SER A 19 -18.00 7.05 9.16
CA SER A 19 -17.86 8.51 9.13
C SER A 19 -16.79 8.92 8.11
N ARG A 20 -17.16 9.80 7.17
CA ARG A 20 -16.29 10.26 6.06
C ARG A 20 -14.93 10.79 6.55
N ASN A 21 -14.91 11.48 7.69
CA ASN A 21 -13.68 11.98 8.31
C ASN A 21 -12.78 10.85 8.80
N LYS A 22 -13.38 9.77 9.32
CA LYS A 22 -12.64 8.59 9.80
C LYS A 22 -11.95 7.85 8.66
N VAL A 23 -12.60 7.79 7.49
CA VAL A 23 -12.01 7.19 6.27
C VAL A 23 -10.84 8.03 5.77
N VAL A 24 -10.99 9.35 5.70
CA VAL A 24 -9.91 10.26 5.25
C VAL A 24 -8.69 10.18 6.17
N VAL A 25 -8.90 10.20 7.50
CA VAL A 25 -7.79 10.10 8.48
C VAL A 25 -7.12 8.73 8.40
N ALA A 26 -7.89 7.64 8.27
CA ALA A 26 -7.32 6.31 8.13
C ALA A 26 -6.48 6.17 6.85
N SER A 27 -6.93 6.75 5.74
CA SER A 27 -6.17 6.78 4.49
C SER A 27 -4.87 7.58 4.62
N LEU A 28 -4.91 8.76 5.25
CA LEU A 28 -3.70 9.56 5.52
C LEU A 28 -2.66 8.81 6.35
N ILE A 29 -3.10 8.15 7.44
CA ILE A 29 -2.21 7.36 8.29
C ILE A 29 -1.65 6.16 7.53
N GLY A 30 -2.48 5.48 6.74
CA GLY A 30 -2.05 4.38 5.89
C GLY A 30 -0.91 4.81 4.98
N THR A 31 -1.13 5.83 4.17
CA THR A 31 -0.13 6.34 3.23
C THR A 31 1.15 6.85 3.92
N ALA A 32 1.04 7.49 5.08
CA ALA A 32 2.21 7.89 5.87
C ALA A 32 3.05 6.71 6.35
N ILE A 33 2.40 5.63 6.83
CA ILE A 33 3.08 4.39 7.20
C ILE A 33 3.76 3.78 5.97
N GLU A 34 3.12 3.85 4.80
CA GLU A 34 3.69 3.33 3.57
C GLU A 34 4.96 4.05 3.14
N PHE A 35 4.94 5.38 3.09
CA PHE A 35 6.12 6.16 2.76
C PHE A 35 7.22 5.96 3.81
N PHE A 36 6.86 5.91 5.08
CA PHE A 36 7.80 5.62 6.16
C PHE A 36 8.51 4.28 5.98
N ASP A 37 7.77 3.20 5.74
CA ASP A 37 8.34 1.87 5.48
C ASP A 37 9.22 1.87 4.22
N PHE A 38 8.77 2.54 3.15
CA PHE A 38 9.54 2.67 1.93
C PHE A 38 10.89 3.38 2.15
N TYR A 39 10.90 4.48 2.92
CA TYR A 39 12.11 5.23 3.26
C TYR A 39 13.05 4.46 4.20
N ILE A 40 12.50 3.77 5.21
CA ILE A 40 13.30 2.92 6.09
C ILE A 40 13.95 1.79 5.27
N TYR A 41 13.20 1.12 4.40
CA TYR A 41 13.78 0.09 3.54
C TYR A 41 14.86 0.67 2.65
N ALA A 42 14.64 1.81 2.00
CA ALA A 42 15.63 2.45 1.13
C ALA A 42 16.94 2.75 1.89
N THR A 43 16.81 3.28 3.10
CA THR A 43 17.94 3.58 3.99
C THR A 43 18.66 2.29 4.40
N ALA A 44 17.91 1.27 4.82
CA ALA A 44 18.46 -0.03 5.20
C ALA A 44 19.14 -0.74 4.01
N ALA A 45 18.60 -0.60 2.80
CA ALA A 45 19.18 -1.15 1.59
C ALA A 45 20.56 -0.55 1.26
N VAL A 46 20.83 0.67 1.70
CA VAL A 46 22.14 1.32 1.51
C VAL A 46 23.08 1.01 2.67
N ILE A 47 22.59 1.04 3.91
CA ILE A 47 23.46 1.09 5.11
C ILE A 47 23.53 -0.25 5.85
N VAL A 48 22.50 -1.10 5.76
CA VAL A 48 22.35 -2.29 6.63
C VAL A 48 22.38 -3.58 5.83
N PHE A 49 21.50 -3.74 4.84
CA PHE A 49 21.31 -4.98 4.10
C PHE A 49 22.56 -5.50 3.38
N PRO A 50 23.44 -4.65 2.78
CA PRO A 50 24.69 -5.13 2.15
C PRO A 50 25.55 -5.96 3.11
N HIS A 51 25.50 -5.66 4.41
CA HIS A 51 26.32 -6.33 5.42
C HIS A 51 25.62 -7.54 6.08
N ILE A 52 24.29 -7.62 5.99
CA ILE A 52 23.50 -8.65 6.69
C ILE A 52 23.02 -9.75 5.75
N PHE A 53 22.54 -9.39 4.56
CA PHE A 53 21.83 -10.31 3.67
C PHE A 53 22.62 -10.72 2.43
N PHE A 54 23.81 -10.17 2.18
CA PHE A 54 24.61 -10.48 1.00
C PHE A 54 25.97 -11.09 1.36
N PRO A 55 26.61 -11.83 0.42
CA PRO A 55 27.93 -12.41 0.67
C PRO A 55 28.98 -11.36 1.01
N GLN A 56 29.75 -11.62 2.06
CA GLN A 56 30.90 -10.80 2.45
C GLN A 56 32.02 -11.00 1.41
N GLY A 57 32.34 -9.95 0.66
CA GLY A 57 33.29 -9.99 -0.46
C GLY A 57 33.54 -8.59 -0.99
N ASP A 58 33.14 -8.33 -2.24
CA ASP A 58 33.17 -6.99 -2.81
C ASP A 58 32.04 -6.10 -2.25
N PRO A 59 32.35 -5.03 -1.48
CA PRO A 59 31.33 -4.15 -0.89
C PRO A 59 30.47 -3.43 -1.94
N ALA A 60 31.02 -3.14 -3.13
CA ALA A 60 30.28 -2.49 -4.20
C ALA A 60 29.22 -3.45 -4.77
N ALA A 61 29.59 -4.72 -4.97
CA ALA A 61 28.67 -5.75 -5.44
C ALA A 61 27.52 -5.99 -4.44
N ALA A 62 27.82 -6.10 -3.14
CA ALA A 62 26.79 -6.28 -2.10
C ALA A 62 25.81 -5.09 -2.05
N THR A 63 26.33 -3.87 -2.18
CA THR A 63 25.49 -2.66 -2.25
C THR A 63 24.60 -2.67 -3.49
N LEU A 64 25.15 -3.03 -4.65
CA LEU A 64 24.39 -3.11 -5.90
C LEU A 64 23.29 -4.17 -5.82
N GLN A 65 23.58 -5.34 -5.26
CA GLN A 65 22.59 -6.40 -5.06
C GLN A 65 21.49 -5.97 -4.09
N SER A 66 21.84 -5.27 -3.01
CA SER A 66 20.87 -4.71 -2.07
C SER A 66 19.96 -3.68 -2.73
N LEU A 67 20.52 -2.74 -3.51
CA LEU A 67 19.74 -1.79 -4.31
C LEU A 67 18.88 -2.49 -5.37
N ALA A 68 19.36 -3.59 -5.95
CA ALA A 68 18.56 -4.39 -6.86
C ALA A 68 17.32 -4.97 -6.16
N THR A 69 17.41 -5.42 -4.90
CA THR A 69 16.21 -5.82 -4.15
C THR A 69 15.24 -4.67 -3.95
N PHE A 70 15.75 -3.46 -3.71
CA PHE A 70 14.89 -2.27 -3.62
C PHE A 70 14.15 -2.02 -4.94
N ALA A 71 14.82 -2.21 -6.09
CA ALA A 71 14.25 -2.07 -7.41
C ALA A 71 13.09 -3.06 -7.69
N ILE A 72 13.10 -4.25 -7.09
CA ILE A 72 12.04 -5.27 -7.25
C ILE A 72 10.66 -4.71 -6.89
N ALA A 73 10.57 -3.85 -5.87
CA ALA A 73 9.30 -3.25 -5.48
C ALA A 73 8.67 -2.40 -6.60
N PHE A 74 9.49 -1.75 -7.44
CA PHE A 74 8.98 -0.96 -8.56
C PHE A 74 8.37 -1.83 -9.66
N ILE A 75 8.88 -3.05 -9.85
CA ILE A 75 8.30 -4.04 -10.79
C ILE A 75 7.02 -4.64 -10.19
N ALA A 76 7.03 -4.90 -8.88
CA ALA A 76 5.88 -5.45 -8.18
C ALA A 76 4.68 -4.49 -8.17
N ARG A 77 4.91 -3.17 -8.09
CA ARG A 77 3.84 -2.15 -8.02
C ARG A 77 2.82 -2.24 -9.17
N PRO A 78 3.20 -2.22 -10.46
CA PRO A 78 2.26 -2.42 -11.56
C PRO A 78 1.49 -3.75 -11.50
N ILE A 79 2.14 -4.80 -11.02
CA ILE A 79 1.50 -6.12 -10.87
C ILE A 79 0.46 -6.06 -9.74
N GLY A 80 0.83 -5.46 -8.61
CA GLY A 80 -0.06 -5.25 -7.47
C GLY A 80 -1.27 -4.39 -7.85
N SER A 81 -1.05 -3.30 -8.58
CA SER A 81 -2.15 -2.42 -9.01
C SER A 81 -3.12 -3.14 -9.96
N ALA A 82 -2.63 -3.98 -10.87
CA ALA A 82 -3.47 -4.79 -11.74
C ALA A 82 -4.28 -5.84 -10.95
N VAL A 83 -3.61 -6.58 -10.06
CA VAL A 83 -4.22 -7.66 -9.26
C VAL A 83 -5.24 -7.09 -8.27
N PHE A 84 -4.82 -6.19 -7.39
CA PHE A 84 -5.71 -5.59 -6.40
C PHE A 84 -6.73 -4.65 -7.06
N GLY A 85 -6.43 -3.99 -8.18
CA GLY A 85 -7.45 -3.26 -8.95
C GLY A 85 -8.58 -4.18 -9.42
N HIS A 86 -8.24 -5.31 -10.04
CA HIS A 86 -9.23 -6.29 -10.50
C HIS A 86 -10.09 -6.85 -9.36
N PHE A 87 -9.46 -7.27 -8.25
CA PHE A 87 -10.19 -7.75 -7.08
C PHE A 87 -10.97 -6.64 -6.37
N GLY A 88 -10.49 -5.40 -6.42
CA GLY A 88 -11.19 -4.21 -5.92
C GLY A 88 -12.54 -4.00 -6.58
N ASP A 89 -12.59 -4.17 -7.91
CA ASP A 89 -13.82 -4.02 -8.68
C ASP A 89 -14.77 -5.23 -8.55
N ARG A 90 -14.24 -6.43 -8.27
CA ARG A 90 -15.02 -7.68 -8.23
C ARG A 90 -15.49 -8.10 -6.84
N VAL A 91 -14.64 -7.96 -5.83
CA VAL A 91 -14.85 -8.41 -4.44
C VAL A 91 -15.19 -7.23 -3.53
N GLY A 92 -14.79 -6.02 -3.92
CA GLY A 92 -15.09 -4.77 -3.23
C GLY A 92 -13.84 -4.04 -2.76
N ARG A 93 -13.89 -2.70 -2.88
CA ARG A 93 -12.74 -1.81 -2.63
C ARG A 93 -12.19 -1.91 -1.21
N LYS A 94 -13.06 -1.94 -0.19
CA LYS A 94 -12.63 -1.96 1.22
C LYS A 94 -11.87 -3.25 1.58
N ALA A 95 -12.41 -4.41 1.19
CA ALA A 95 -11.78 -5.70 1.50
C ALA A 95 -10.41 -5.83 0.83
N THR A 96 -10.34 -5.39 -0.43
CA THR A 96 -9.11 -5.39 -1.23
C THR A 96 -8.05 -4.45 -0.64
N LEU A 97 -8.44 -3.25 -0.19
CA LEU A 97 -7.54 -2.31 0.49
C LEU A 97 -6.94 -2.91 1.77
N VAL A 98 -7.77 -3.60 2.56
CA VAL A 98 -7.28 -4.29 3.77
C VAL A 98 -6.33 -5.42 3.41
N ALA A 99 -6.62 -6.20 2.36
CA ALA A 99 -5.74 -7.28 1.90
C ALA A 99 -4.38 -6.74 1.40
N SER A 100 -4.38 -5.61 0.70
CA SER A 100 -3.14 -4.98 0.20
C SER A 100 -2.27 -4.47 1.36
N LEU A 101 -2.87 -3.79 2.34
CA LEU A 101 -2.20 -3.33 3.56
C LEU A 101 -1.64 -4.50 4.39
N LEU A 102 -2.40 -5.60 4.54
CA LEU A 102 -1.93 -6.79 5.24
C LEU A 102 -0.76 -7.45 4.51
N THR A 103 -0.82 -7.53 3.18
CA THR A 103 0.27 -8.08 2.36
C THR A 103 1.57 -7.29 2.59
N MET A 104 1.47 -5.95 2.61
CA MET A 104 2.60 -5.08 2.90
C MET A 104 3.12 -5.29 4.33
N GLY A 105 2.25 -5.18 5.35
CA GLY A 105 2.65 -5.29 6.75
C GLY A 105 3.25 -6.64 7.12
N ILE A 106 2.68 -7.74 6.63
CA ILE A 106 3.25 -9.09 6.82
C ILE A 106 4.64 -9.17 6.19
N SER A 107 4.82 -8.61 4.99
CA SER A 107 6.12 -8.60 4.32
C SER A 107 7.17 -7.81 5.11
N THR A 108 6.80 -6.65 5.68
CA THR A 108 7.69 -5.87 6.58
C THR A 108 8.10 -6.69 7.80
N VAL A 109 7.14 -7.37 8.45
CA VAL A 109 7.44 -8.23 9.61
C VAL A 109 8.37 -9.36 9.22
N VAL A 110 8.12 -10.01 8.08
CA VAL A 110 9.00 -11.07 7.57
C VAL A 110 10.42 -10.56 7.39
N ILE A 111 10.63 -9.39 6.77
CA ILE A 111 11.96 -8.79 6.59
C ILE A 111 12.68 -8.61 7.94
N GLY A 112 11.97 -8.11 8.95
CA GLY A 112 12.53 -7.92 10.30
C GLY A 112 12.90 -9.23 11.03
N LEU A 113 12.32 -10.36 10.63
CA LEU A 113 12.58 -11.68 11.20
C LEU A 113 13.56 -12.52 10.38
N LEU A 114 14.02 -12.04 9.22
CA LEU A 114 14.91 -12.82 8.36
C LEU A 114 16.29 -12.99 9.01
N PRO A 115 16.81 -14.23 9.07
CA PRO A 115 18.21 -14.45 9.43
C PRO A 115 19.14 -14.01 8.31
N GLY A 116 20.36 -13.60 8.68
CA GLY A 116 21.36 -13.09 7.75
C GLY A 116 22.00 -14.16 6.87
N TYR A 117 22.83 -13.71 5.92
CA TYR A 117 23.57 -14.56 4.99
C TYR A 117 24.49 -15.55 5.71
N GLU A 118 25.05 -15.16 6.85
CA GLU A 118 25.90 -16.05 7.65
C GLU A 118 25.14 -17.28 8.18
N THR A 119 23.83 -17.18 8.39
CA THR A 119 23.01 -18.26 8.96
C THR A 119 22.38 -19.12 7.89
N ILE A 120 21.83 -18.52 6.83
CA ILE A 120 21.02 -19.24 5.81
C ILE A 120 21.56 -19.08 4.37
N GLY A 121 22.73 -18.46 4.20
CA GLY A 121 23.38 -18.29 2.90
C GLY A 121 22.51 -17.54 1.90
N ILE A 122 22.52 -18.02 0.65
CA ILE A 122 21.80 -17.41 -0.48
C ILE A 122 20.28 -17.33 -0.29
N MET A 123 19.71 -18.04 0.68
CA MET A 123 18.28 -17.90 1.00
C MET A 123 17.95 -16.56 1.65
N ALA A 124 18.89 -15.93 2.38
CA ALA A 124 18.71 -14.60 2.98
C ALA A 124 18.29 -13.53 1.94
N PRO A 125 19.07 -13.28 0.87
CA PRO A 125 18.72 -12.27 -0.11
C PRO A 125 17.52 -12.68 -0.98
N VAL A 126 17.29 -13.98 -1.19
CA VAL A 126 16.10 -14.47 -1.92
C VAL A 126 14.82 -14.18 -1.12
N LEU A 127 14.79 -14.50 0.17
CA LEU A 127 13.64 -14.23 1.01
C LEU A 127 13.42 -12.72 1.21
N LEU A 128 14.50 -11.95 1.34
CA LEU A 128 14.44 -10.48 1.36
C LEU A 128 13.79 -9.95 0.07
N ALA A 129 14.21 -10.44 -1.09
CA ALA A 129 13.65 -10.06 -2.39
C ALA A 129 12.17 -10.46 -2.52
N LEU A 130 11.77 -11.64 -2.06
CA LEU A 130 10.38 -12.10 -2.07
C LEU A 130 9.49 -11.25 -1.16
N ALA A 131 9.96 -10.96 0.06
CA ALA A 131 9.24 -10.07 0.96
C ALA A 131 9.15 -8.66 0.36
N ARG A 132 10.21 -8.14 -0.26
CA ARG A 132 10.18 -6.84 -0.94
C ARG A 132 9.23 -6.80 -2.12
N PHE A 133 9.14 -7.90 -2.87
CA PHE A 133 8.13 -8.07 -3.91
C PHE A 133 6.71 -8.00 -3.32
N GLY A 134 6.46 -8.69 -2.20
CA GLY A 134 5.21 -8.63 -1.45
C GLY A 134 4.83 -7.21 -1.01
N GLN A 135 5.77 -6.44 -0.45
CA GLN A 135 5.55 -5.04 -0.11
C GLN A 135 5.17 -4.20 -1.33
N GLY A 136 5.87 -4.38 -2.45
CA GLY A 136 5.58 -3.67 -3.70
C GLY A 136 4.21 -4.01 -4.28
N LEU A 137 3.76 -5.27 -4.17
CA LEU A 137 2.40 -5.68 -4.55
C LEU A 137 1.34 -4.97 -3.70
N GLY A 138 1.50 -5.00 -2.38
CA GLY A 138 0.57 -4.36 -1.43
C GLY A 138 0.41 -2.88 -1.73
N LEU A 139 1.53 -2.17 -1.88
CA LEU A 139 1.53 -0.74 -2.15
C LEU A 139 0.97 -0.40 -3.55
N GLY A 140 1.19 -1.26 -4.55
CA GLY A 140 0.56 -1.09 -5.87
C GLY A 140 -0.97 -1.13 -5.81
N GLY A 141 -1.54 -1.96 -4.94
CA GLY A 141 -2.98 -2.06 -4.73
C GLY A 141 -3.58 -0.93 -3.89
N GLU A 142 -2.83 -0.49 -2.88
CA GLU A 142 -3.29 0.51 -1.90
C GLU A 142 -3.49 1.89 -2.54
N TRP A 143 -2.51 2.36 -3.31
CA TRP A 143 -2.52 3.69 -3.91
C TRP A 143 -3.68 3.89 -4.91
N GLY A 144 -3.93 2.90 -5.76
CA GLY A 144 -5.06 2.92 -6.71
C GLY A 144 -6.41 2.82 -6.01
N GLY A 145 -6.51 1.96 -4.99
CA GLY A 145 -7.73 1.77 -4.21
C GLY A 145 -8.10 2.98 -3.36
N ALA A 146 -7.13 3.59 -2.67
CA ALA A 146 -7.32 4.75 -1.81
C ALA A 146 -7.71 6.00 -2.61
N ALA A 147 -7.07 6.26 -3.75
CA ALA A 147 -7.42 7.38 -4.63
C ALA A 147 -8.85 7.23 -5.17
N LEU A 148 -9.26 6.03 -5.60
CA LEU A 148 -10.62 5.78 -6.07
C LEU A 148 -11.65 5.88 -4.93
N LEU A 149 -11.37 5.27 -3.77
CA LEU A 149 -12.26 5.36 -2.62
C LEU A 149 -12.46 6.81 -2.14
N ALA A 150 -11.39 7.61 -2.13
CA ALA A 150 -11.45 9.01 -1.74
C ALA A 150 -12.26 9.85 -2.75
N THR A 151 -12.08 9.62 -4.06
CA THR A 151 -12.81 10.35 -5.11
C THR A 151 -14.28 9.92 -5.24
N GLU A 152 -14.59 8.65 -5.00
CA GLU A 152 -15.96 8.11 -4.99
C GLU A 152 -16.77 8.63 -3.79
N ASN A 153 -16.13 8.81 -2.63
CA ASN A 153 -16.76 9.36 -1.43
C ASN A 153 -16.76 10.90 -1.38
N ALA A 154 -16.21 11.58 -2.40
CA ALA A 154 -16.09 13.03 -2.42
C ALA A 154 -17.42 13.73 -2.76
N PRO A 155 -17.71 14.90 -2.14
CA PRO A 155 -18.83 15.76 -2.55
C PRO A 155 -18.75 16.18 -4.03
N PRO A 156 -19.89 16.49 -4.68
CA PRO A 156 -19.89 17.06 -6.03
C PRO A 156 -18.95 18.28 -6.13
N ARG A 157 -18.18 18.39 -7.22
CA ARG A 157 -17.12 19.41 -7.45
C ARG A 157 -15.89 19.37 -6.52
N LYS A 158 -15.76 18.40 -5.61
CA LYS A 158 -14.57 18.28 -4.70
C LYS A 158 -13.70 17.06 -4.94
N ARG A 159 -13.94 16.28 -6.02
CA ARG A 159 -13.20 15.05 -6.34
C ARG A 159 -11.69 15.26 -6.45
N ALA A 160 -11.24 16.34 -7.09
CA ALA A 160 -9.82 16.66 -7.20
C ALA A 160 -9.15 16.88 -5.84
N LEU A 161 -9.81 17.63 -4.94
CA LEU A 161 -9.31 17.89 -3.59
C LEU A 161 -9.19 16.58 -2.79
N TYR A 162 -10.23 15.74 -2.81
CA TYR A 162 -10.27 14.48 -2.06
C TYR A 162 -9.28 13.44 -2.63
N GLY A 163 -9.09 13.39 -3.95
CA GLY A 163 -8.07 12.54 -4.58
C GLY A 163 -6.63 13.00 -4.35
N SER A 164 -6.42 14.23 -3.86
CA SER A 164 -5.09 14.76 -3.51
C SER A 164 -4.64 14.35 -2.10
N PHE A 165 -5.56 13.98 -1.20
CA PHE A 165 -5.21 13.65 0.18
C PHE A 165 -4.25 12.46 0.34
N PRO A 166 -4.37 11.37 -0.45
CA PRO A 166 -3.36 10.31 -0.43
C PRO A 166 -1.95 10.78 -0.79
N GLN A 167 -1.81 11.88 -1.57
CA GLN A 167 -0.50 12.43 -1.92
C GLN A 167 0.15 13.26 -0.81
N LEU A 168 -0.63 13.66 0.20
CA LEU A 168 -0.15 14.49 1.31
C LEU A 168 0.37 13.66 2.49
N GLY A 169 0.08 12.37 2.49
CA GLY A 169 0.64 11.40 3.44
C GLY A 169 2.02 10.94 3.02
#